data_AF-A0A2V6WK66-F1
#
_entry.id   AF-A0A2V6WK66-F1
#
_cell.length_a   1.000
_cell.length_b   1.000
_cell.length_c   1.000
_cell.angle_alpha   90.00
_cell.angle_beta   90.00
_cell.angle_gamma   90.00
#
_symmetry.space_group_name_H-M   'P 1'
#
loop_
_entity.id
_entity.type
_entity.pdbx_description
1 polymer ?
#
loop_
_entity_poly.entity_id
_entity_poly.type
_entity_poly.pdbx_seq_one_letter_code
_entity_poly.pdbx_strand_id
1 'polypeptide(L)' 'MDPPFGGDLRLRDSETAERREVTLDADGLQAYRLRLQRFLDGAERFCRSHEIGYRRVVSDTSIEQFVLSELKEVMLA' A
#
# COMPACT_ATOMS: atom_id res chain seq x y z
N MET A 1 -2.09 -5.13 -4.01
CA MET A 1 -2.67 -3.79 -4.22
C MET A 1 -3.05 -3.58 -5.69
N ASP A 2 -3.96 -4.40 -6.21
CA ASP A 2 -4.50 -4.22 -7.56
C ASP A 2 -6.00 -4.50 -7.50
N PRO A 3 -6.83 -3.48 -7.27
CA PRO A 3 -8.27 -3.68 -7.13
C PRO A 3 -8.87 -4.12 -8.48
N PRO A 4 -9.83 -5.05 -8.47
CA PRO A 4 -10.52 -5.44 -9.70
C PRO A 4 -11.36 -4.27 -10.25
N PHE A 5 -11.63 -4.31 -11.55
CA PHE A 5 -12.60 -3.42 -12.17
C PHE A 5 -13.98 -3.62 -11.51
N GLY A 6 -14.63 -2.52 -11.11
CA GLY A 6 -15.82 -2.60 -10.26
C GLY A 6 -16.99 -1.71 -10.67
N GLY A 7 -16.81 -0.82 -11.66
CA GLY A 7 -17.80 0.20 -11.99
C GLY A 7 -18.01 1.15 -10.80
N ASP A 8 -19.25 1.56 -10.53
CA ASP A 8 -19.56 2.45 -9.42
C ASP A 8 -19.73 1.69 -8.10
N LEU A 9 -18.90 2.05 -7.12
CA LEU A 9 -18.90 1.49 -5.77
C LEU A 9 -19.31 2.52 -4.74
N ARG A 10 -20.03 2.07 -3.71
CA ARG A 10 -20.26 2.82 -2.48
C ARG A 10 -19.37 2.24 -1.39
N LEU A 11 -18.33 2.98 -1.05
CA LEU A 11 -17.43 2.63 0.05
C LEU A 11 -17.91 3.26 1.35
N ARG A 12 -17.70 2.54 2.46
CA ARG A 12 -17.86 3.07 3.80
C ARG A 12 -16.50 3.08 4.47
N ASP A 13 -16.04 4.24 4.88
CA ASP A 13 -14.84 4.41 5.70
C ASP A 13 -15.00 3.63 7.01
N SER A 14 -14.00 2.82 7.37
CA SER A 14 -14.02 1.97 8.56
C SER A 14 -13.84 2.76 9.86
N GLU A 15 -13.15 3.89 9.80
CA GLU A 15 -12.76 4.72 10.92
C GLU A 15 -13.81 5.78 11.23
N THR A 16 -14.44 6.34 10.18
CA THR A 16 -15.39 7.46 10.32
C THR A 16 -16.84 7.09 10.01
N ALA A 17 -17.08 5.90 9.44
CA ALA A 17 -18.37 5.47 8.90
C ALA A 17 -18.94 6.34 7.77
N GLU A 18 -18.16 7.28 7.23
CA GLU A 18 -18.55 8.11 6.10
C GLU A 18 -18.76 7.26 4.83
N ARG A 19 -19.78 7.59 4.04
CA ARG A 19 -20.04 6.93 2.75
C ARG A 19 -19.51 7.78 1.60
N ARG A 20 -18.79 7.15 0.69
CA ARG A 20 -18.24 7.77 -0.51
C ARG A 20 -18.62 6.94 -1.74
N GLU A 21 -19.05 7.63 -2.79
CA GLU A 21 -19.23 7.04 -4.12
C GLU A 21 -17.91 7.16 -4.88
N VAL A 22 -17.50 6.04 -5.51
CA VAL A 22 -16.22 5.94 -6.18
C VAL A 22 -16.41 5.10 -7.45
N THR A 23 -15.95 5.63 -8.58
CA THR A 23 -15.94 4.90 -9.84
C THR A 23 -14.58 4.20 -10.00
N LEU A 24 -14.60 2.88 -10.10
CA LEU A 24 -13.45 2.03 -10.42
C LEU A 24 -13.53 1.56 -11.87
N ASP A 25 -13.40 2.51 -12.79
CA ASP A 25 -13.20 2.28 -14.22
C ASP A 25 -11.71 2.25 -14.58
N ALA A 26 -11.38 2.17 -15.87
CA ALA A 26 -9.99 2.07 -16.32
C ALA A 26 -9.17 3.31 -15.93
N ASP A 27 -9.74 4.50 -16.09
CA ASP A 27 -9.09 5.77 -15.77
C ASP A 27 -8.92 5.93 -14.25
N GLY A 28 -9.93 5.53 -13.46
CA GLY A 28 -9.89 5.49 -12.01
C GLY A 28 -8.81 4.55 -11.48
N LEU A 29 -8.70 3.34 -12.05
CA LEU A 29 -7.65 2.38 -11.71
C LEU A 29 -6.25 2.90 -12.07
N GLN A 30 -6.10 3.53 -13.24
CA GLN A 30 -4.84 4.14 -13.65
C GLN A 30 -4.44 5.27 -12.70
N ALA A 31 -5.38 6.17 -12.36
CA ALA A 31 -5.16 7.26 -11.42
C ALA A 31 -4.83 6.75 -10.01
N TYR A 32 -5.46 5.66 -9.56
CA TYR A 32 -5.12 5.00 -8.31
C TYR A 32 -3.68 4.48 -8.32
N ARG A 33 -3.29 3.71 -9.34
CA ARG A 33 -1.93 3.14 -9.45
C ARG A 33 -0.86 4.23 -9.48
N LEU A 34 -1.08 5.31 -10.22
CA LEU A 34 -0.14 6.44 -10.28
C LEU A 34 0.01 7.13 -8.92
N ARG A 35 -1.11 7.38 -8.22
CA ARG A 35 -1.08 8.00 -6.88
C ARG A 35 -0.40 7.09 -5.86
N LEU A 36 -0.69 5.79 -5.90
CA LEU A 36 -0.07 4.79 -5.03
C LEU A 36 1.44 4.74 -5.25
N GLN A 37 1.88 4.64 -6.50
CA GLN A 37 3.31 4.62 -6.83
C GLN A 37 4.00 5.89 -6.34
N ARG A 38 3.43 7.08 -6.61
CA ARG A 38 3.99 8.35 -6.16
C ARG A 38 4.14 8.42 -4.63
N PHE A 39 3.15 7.91 -3.89
CA PHE A 39 3.18 7.86 -2.43
C PHE A 39 4.29 6.93 -1.94
N LEU A 40 4.36 5.71 -2.45
CA LEU A 40 5.37 4.71 -2.06
C LEU A 40 6.79 5.18 -2.39
N ASP A 41 7.01 5.76 -3.57
CA ASP A 41 8.31 6.31 -3.97
C ASP A 41 8.70 7.54 -3.14
N GLY A 42 7.71 8.32 -2.67
CA GLY A 42 7.92 9.41 -1.73
C GLY A 42 8.40 8.89 -0.37
N ALA A 43 7.71 7.90 0.19
CA ALA A 43 8.06 7.29 1.47
C ALA A 43 9.45 6.63 1.42
N GLU A 44 9.75 5.88 0.36
CA GLU A 44 11.04 5.23 0.19
C GLU A 44 12.19 6.24 0.09
N ARG A 45 12.00 7.32 -0.69
CA ARG A 45 13.01 8.39 -0.79
C ARG A 45 13.24 9.08 0.55
N PHE A 46 12.18 9.36 1.29
CA PHE A 46 12.27 9.94 2.63
C PHE A 46 13.06 9.03 3.58
N CYS A 47 12.69 7.76 3.68
CA CYS A 47 13.41 6.81 4.54
C CYS A 47 14.88 6.70 4.14
N ARG A 48 15.17 6.60 2.84
CA ARG A 48 16.56 6.53 2.35
C ARG A 48 17.37 7.78 2.67
N SER A 49 16.80 8.99 2.57
CA SER A 49 17.52 10.22 2.93
C SER A 49 17.81 10.36 4.43
N HIS A 50 17.16 9.55 5.26
CA HIS A 50 17.31 9.54 6.71
C HIS A 50 17.95 8.24 7.25
N GLU A 51 18.51 7.40 6.37
CA GLU A 51 19.12 6.10 6.73
C GLU A 51 18.16 5.15 7.48
N ILE A 52 16.86 5.29 7.23
CA ILE A 52 15.81 4.45 7.80
C ILE A 52 15.61 3.24 6.90
N GLY A 53 15.68 2.03 7.47
CA GLY A 53 15.30 0.80 6.80
C GLY A 53 13.83 0.84 6.38
N TYR A 54 13.56 0.63 5.10
CA TYR A 54 12.21 0.69 4.53
C TYR A 54 11.88 -0.62 3.82
N ARG A 55 10.74 -1.21 4.17
CA ARG A 55 10.22 -2.43 3.55
C ARG A 55 8.72 -2.27 3.35
N ARG A 56 8.23 -2.71 2.20
CA ARG A 56 6.81 -2.68 1.85
C ARG A 56 6.19 -4.03 2.21
N VAL A 57 5.01 -4.00 2.81
CA VAL A 57 4.24 -5.18 3.16
C VAL A 57 2.77 -4.95 2.82
N VAL A 58 2.07 -6.00 2.38
CA VAL A 58 0.62 -5.95 2.13
C VAL A 58 -0.14 -6.26 3.42
N SER A 59 -1.29 -5.64 3.62
CA SER A 59 -2.02 -5.63 4.90
C SER A 59 -2.49 -6.99 5.40
N ASP A 60 -2.58 -7.98 4.51
CA ASP A 60 -2.93 -9.38 4.79
C ASP A 60 -1.71 -10.24 5.18
N THR A 61 -0.50 -9.67 5.20
CA THR A 61 0.71 -10.36 5.67
C THR A 61 0.76 -10.39 7.19
N SER A 62 1.07 -11.55 7.78
CA SER A 62 1.39 -11.66 9.22
C SER A 62 2.66 -10.87 9.55
N ILE A 63 2.55 -9.97 10.52
CA ILE A 63 3.67 -9.16 11.00
C ILE A 63 4.76 -10.06 11.59
N GLU A 64 4.39 -11.10 12.33
CA GLU A 64 5.32 -12.01 12.97
C GLU A 64 6.16 -12.76 11.92
N GLN A 65 5.51 -13.29 10.88
CA GLN A 65 6.21 -13.98 9.79
C GLN A 65 7.14 -13.03 9.03
N PHE A 66 6.66 -11.82 8.76
CA PHE A 66 7.42 -10.79 8.07
C PHE A 66 8.70 -10.41 8.84
N VAL A 67 8.59 -10.08 10.13
CA VAL A 67 9.77 -9.72 10.94
C VAL A 67 10.77 -10.87 11.01
N LEU A 68 10.30 -12.11 11.16
CA LEU A 68 11.17 -13.28 11.19
C LEU A 68 11.91 -13.51 9.86
N SER A 69 11.27 -13.29 8.71
CA SER A 69 11.95 -13.39 7.41
C SER A 69 13.02 -12.30 7.24
N GLU A 70 12.70 -11.07 7.64
CA GLU A 70 13.62 -9.93 7.54
C GLU A 70 14.88 -10.14 8.39
N LEU A 71 14.71 -10.59 9.64
CA LEU A 71 15.85 -10.88 10.53
C LEU A 71 16.75 -12.00 9.99
N LYS A 72 16.18 -13.02 9.34
CA LYS A 72 16.96 -14.09 8.70
C LYS A 72 17.80 -13.56 7.55
N GLU A 73 17.24 -12.70 6.70
CA GLU A 73 17.99 -12.11 5.58
C GLU A 73 19.18 -11.28 6.07
N VAL A 74 19.00 -10.48 7.13
CA VAL A 74 20.08 -9.67 7.71
C VAL A 74 21.17 -10.54 8.35
N MET A 75 20.82 -11.68 8.95
CA MET A 75 21.81 -12.60 9.56
C MET A 75 22.60 -13.42 8.52
N LEU A 76 22.09 -13.55 7.30
CA LEU A 76 22.70 -14.31 6.20
C LEU A 76 23.52 -13.43 5.23
N ALA A 77 23.43 -12.11 5.37
CA ALA A 77 24.17 -11.11 4.59
C ALA A 77 25.42 -10.62 5.33
#